data_AF-A0A1V2GJB4-F1
#
_entry.id   AF-A0A1V2GJB4-F1
#
_cell.length_a   1.000
_cell.length_b   1.000
_cell.length_c   1.000
_cell.angle_alpha   90.00
_cell.angle_beta   90.00
_cell.angle_gamma   90.00
#
_symmetry.space_group_name_H-M   'P 1'
#
loop_
_entity.id
_entity.type
_entity.pdbx_description
1 polymer ?
#
loop_
_entity_poly.entity_id
_entity_poly.type
_entity_poly.pdbx_seq_one_letter_code
_entity_poly.pdbx_strand_id
1 'polypeptide(L)'
;MVIRGMTISLPWFAFINVSFALIILLRRVLFNDLTPPWLNEKSLIHSIDISATGILLICSGLLLIPRQKTLPIQVLLVALSLLWSWCSYHFIAYWTLQFAYPLCVLLMLSGVVALYFHTPSLLAFVIPLWFTTPIASLMLNQQINIHFAVVWCIFSLALYGGRLILLRWFEEAWVQNSYNNQLINRLDALAHRDPLTGIA
;
A
#
# COMPACT_ATOMS: atom_id res chain seq x y z
N MET A 1 15.94 -11.28 5.51
CA MET A 1 15.67 -9.82 5.48
C MET A 1 14.27 -9.51 4.95
N VAL A 2 13.99 -9.79 3.67
CA VAL A 2 12.69 -9.51 3.02
C VAL A 2 11.49 -10.16 3.73
N ILE A 3 11.60 -11.44 4.11
CA ILE A 3 10.50 -12.16 4.79
C ILE A 3 10.13 -11.50 6.13
N ARG A 4 11.13 -11.02 6.90
CA ARG A 4 10.89 -10.33 8.18
C ARG A 4 10.26 -8.95 7.98
N GLY A 5 10.68 -8.22 6.93
CA GLY A 5 10.01 -6.98 6.52
C GLY A 5 8.55 -7.23 6.17
N MET A 6 8.29 -8.25 5.34
CA MET A 6 6.94 -8.66 4.94
C MET A 6 6.05 -9.04 6.13
N THR A 7 6.56 -9.77 7.12
CA THR A 7 5.76 -10.16 8.29
C THR A 7 5.28 -8.96 9.11
N ILE A 8 6.08 -7.89 9.17
CA ILE A 8 5.78 -6.72 10.00
C ILE A 8 4.86 -5.75 9.22
N SER A 9 5.12 -5.52 7.93
CA SER A 9 4.46 -4.48 7.18
C SER A 9 3.13 -4.89 6.52
N LEU A 10 2.97 -6.16 6.11
CA LEU A 10 1.76 -6.62 5.43
C LEU A 10 0.47 -6.52 6.27
N PRO A 11 0.48 -6.81 7.59
CA PRO A 11 -0.71 -6.62 8.41
C PRO A 11 -1.18 -5.16 8.45
N TRP A 12 -0.25 -4.22 8.59
CA TRP A 12 -0.55 -2.79 8.56
C TRP A 12 -1.05 -2.33 7.19
N PHE A 13 -0.45 -2.82 6.11
CA PHE A 13 -0.90 -2.56 4.75
C PHE A 13 -2.33 -3.07 4.51
N ALA A 14 -2.63 -4.30 4.95
CA ALA A 14 -3.96 -4.87 4.86
C ALA A 14 -4.96 -4.04 5.68
N PHE A 15 -4.58 -3.59 6.89
CA PHE A 15 -5.41 -2.73 7.72
C PHE A 15 -5.80 -1.42 7.03
N ILE A 16 -4.86 -0.73 6.36
CA ILE A 16 -5.17 0.50 5.61
C ILE A 16 -6.17 0.22 4.49
N ASN A 17 -5.93 -0.82 3.69
CA ASN A 17 -6.81 -1.17 2.57
C ASN A 17 -8.21 -1.56 3.06
N VAL A 18 -8.31 -2.33 4.15
CA VAL A 18 -9.56 -2.68 4.80
C VAL A 18 -10.27 -1.42 5.31
N SER A 19 -9.57 -0.50 5.94
CA SER A 19 -10.15 0.74 6.46
C SER A 19 -10.79 1.58 5.35
N PHE A 20 -10.10 1.77 4.23
CA PHE A 20 -10.67 2.51 3.10
C PHE A 20 -11.81 1.76 2.41
N ALA A 21 -11.71 0.43 2.27
CA ALA A 21 -12.81 -0.37 1.72
C ALA A 21 -14.06 -0.30 2.61
N LEU A 22 -13.89 -0.32 3.93
CA LEU A 22 -14.98 -0.15 4.88
C LEU A 22 -15.62 1.24 4.77
N ILE A 23 -14.85 2.31 4.58
CA ILE A 23 -15.41 3.65 4.33
C ILE A 23 -16.33 3.65 3.11
N ILE A 24 -15.93 2.96 2.03
CA ILE A 24 -16.76 2.85 0.82
C ILE A 24 -18.05 2.06 1.08
N LEU A 25 -17.97 0.92 1.77
CA LEU A 25 -19.13 0.07 2.07
C LEU A 25 -20.09 0.71 3.08
N LEU A 26 -19.55 1.37 4.11
CA LEU A 26 -20.32 2.06 5.12
C LEU A 26 -20.74 3.47 4.68
N ARG A 27 -20.48 3.89 3.43
CA ARG A 27 -20.79 5.25 2.96
C ARG A 27 -22.22 5.71 3.29
N ARG A 28 -23.20 4.80 3.17
CA ARG A 28 -24.62 5.13 3.44
C ARG A 28 -24.87 5.46 4.91
N VAL A 29 -24.20 4.76 5.82
CA VAL A 29 -24.31 4.99 7.26
C VAL A 29 -23.50 6.21 7.67
N LEU A 30 -22.31 6.38 7.09
CA LEU A 30 -21.35 7.41 7.49
C LEU A 30 -21.78 8.81 7.04
N PHE A 31 -22.35 8.92 5.84
CA PHE A 31 -22.71 10.21 5.21
C PHE A 31 -24.21 10.51 5.28
N ASN A 32 -25.00 9.66 5.94
CA ASN A 32 -26.42 9.89 6.25
C ASN A 32 -27.29 10.29 5.04
N ASP A 33 -26.98 9.76 3.86
CA ASP A 33 -27.71 10.03 2.62
C ASP A 33 -29.04 9.28 2.61
N LEU A 34 -30.08 9.91 3.18
CA LEU A 34 -31.46 9.41 3.18
C LEU A 34 -32.14 9.47 1.79
N THR A 35 -31.53 10.11 0.80
CA THR A 35 -32.01 10.16 -0.58
C THR A 35 -30.86 10.31 -1.58
N PRO A 36 -30.59 9.35 -2.47
CA PRO A 36 -29.66 9.60 -3.57
C PRO A 36 -30.43 10.08 -4.83
N PRO A 37 -30.11 11.25 -5.41
CA PRO A 37 -30.52 11.61 -6.78
C PRO A 37 -29.92 10.66 -7.87
N TRP A 38 -29.13 9.67 -7.47
CA TRP A 38 -28.34 8.75 -8.29
C TRP A 38 -29.05 7.42 -8.62
N LEU A 39 -30.39 7.38 -8.54
CA LEU A 39 -31.21 6.18 -8.76
C LEU A 39 -31.01 5.51 -10.14
N ASN A 40 -30.42 6.21 -11.11
CA ASN A 40 -30.14 5.69 -12.44
C ASN A 40 -28.79 4.95 -12.57
N GLU A 41 -27.91 5.00 -11.57
CA GLU A 41 -26.58 4.36 -11.58
C GLU A 41 -26.50 3.12 -10.67
N LYS A 42 -27.62 2.41 -10.43
CA LYS A 42 -27.63 1.21 -9.59
C LYS A 42 -26.57 0.18 -9.99
N SER A 43 -26.31 0.01 -11.28
CA SER A 43 -25.28 -0.91 -11.78
C SER A 43 -23.86 -0.48 -11.41
N LEU A 44 -23.59 0.82 -11.41
CA LEU A 44 -22.26 1.39 -11.16
C LEU A 44 -21.95 1.34 -9.66
N ILE A 45 -22.93 1.72 -8.83
CA ILE A 45 -22.86 1.60 -7.37
C ILE A 45 -22.66 0.14 -6.95
N HIS A 46 -23.40 -0.79 -7.57
CA HIS A 46 -23.26 -2.22 -7.29
C HIS A 46 -21.88 -2.76 -7.67
N SER A 47 -21.32 -2.32 -8.80
CA SER A 47 -19.95 -2.67 -9.21
C SER A 47 -18.90 -2.21 -8.19
N ILE A 48 -19.05 -0.99 -7.65
CA ILE A 48 -18.15 -0.44 -6.62
C ILE A 48 -18.27 -1.20 -5.30
N ASP A 49 -19.47 -1.64 -4.93
CA ASP A 49 -19.67 -2.46 -3.72
C ASP A 49 -19.04 -3.85 -3.88
N ILE A 50 -19.16 -4.46 -5.07
CA ILE A 50 -18.51 -5.74 -5.38
C ILE A 50 -16.98 -5.59 -5.34
N SER A 51 -16.42 -4.52 -5.91
CA SER A 51 -14.97 -4.31 -5.87
C SER A 51 -14.47 -4.05 -4.44
N ALA A 52 -15.20 -3.28 -3.63
CA ALA A 52 -14.86 -3.04 -2.23
C ALA A 52 -14.92 -4.32 -1.37
N THR A 53 -15.91 -5.18 -1.58
CA THR A 53 -15.96 -6.51 -0.92
C THR A 53 -14.84 -7.43 -1.41
N GLY A 54 -14.51 -7.40 -2.71
CA GLY A 54 -13.36 -8.09 -3.28
C GLY A 54 -12.03 -7.65 -2.65
N ILE A 55 -11.86 -6.36 -2.40
CA ILE A 55 -10.69 -5.81 -1.68
C ILE A 55 -10.57 -6.43 -0.28
N LEU A 56 -11.67 -6.52 0.48
CA LEU A 56 -11.66 -7.15 1.81
C LEU A 56 -11.27 -8.63 1.74
N LEU A 57 -11.80 -9.37 0.77
CA LEU A 57 -11.46 -10.77 0.55
C LEU A 57 -9.97 -10.94 0.21
N ILE A 58 -9.42 -10.11 -0.67
CA ILE A 58 -8.00 -10.13 -1.02
C ILE A 58 -7.13 -9.78 0.18
N CYS A 59 -7.50 -8.77 0.98
CA CYS A 59 -6.80 -8.42 2.22
C CYS A 59 -6.79 -9.59 3.21
N SER A 60 -7.89 -10.32 3.35
CA SER A 60 -7.93 -11.54 4.17
C SER A 60 -6.95 -12.61 3.65
N GLY A 61 -6.90 -12.83 2.33
CA GLY A 61 -5.94 -13.74 1.69
C GLY A 61 -4.49 -13.32 1.91
N LEU A 62 -4.20 -12.02 1.82
CA LEU A 62 -2.88 -11.46 2.11
C LEU A 62 -2.44 -11.70 3.56
N LEU A 63 -3.36 -11.77 4.53
CA LEU A 63 -3.04 -12.07 5.92
C LEU A 63 -2.72 -13.56 6.14
N LEU A 64 -3.44 -14.45 5.44
CA LEU A 64 -3.35 -15.91 5.62
C LEU A 64 -2.20 -16.57 4.87
N ILE A 65 -1.72 -15.98 3.77
CA ILE A 65 -0.69 -16.62 2.92
C ILE A 65 0.67 -16.69 3.63
N PRO A 66 1.37 -17.85 3.53
CA PRO A 66 2.71 -18.00 4.08
C PRO A 66 3.71 -17.06 3.39
N ARG A 67 4.45 -16.30 4.21
CA ARG A 67 5.37 -15.23 3.76
C ARG A 67 6.58 -15.71 2.96
N GLN A 68 6.80 -17.02 2.90
CA GLN A 68 7.84 -17.64 2.10
C GLN A 68 7.48 -17.67 0.60
N LYS A 69 6.19 -17.60 0.25
CA LYS A 69 5.72 -17.64 -1.14
C LYS A 69 5.48 -16.23 -1.67
N THR A 70 6.43 -15.68 -2.43
CA THR A 70 6.36 -14.31 -2.97
C THR A 70 5.42 -14.15 -4.16
N LEU A 71 5.31 -15.16 -5.03
CA LEU A 71 4.42 -15.16 -6.20
C LEU A 71 2.93 -14.95 -5.86
N PRO A 72 2.30 -15.72 -4.95
CA PRO A 72 0.87 -15.53 -4.64
C PRO A 72 0.60 -14.17 -4.00
N ILE A 73 1.56 -13.62 -3.23
CA ILE A 73 1.45 -12.27 -2.67
C ILE A 73 1.44 -11.23 -3.81
N GLN A 74 2.32 -11.37 -4.82
CA GLN A 74 2.33 -10.48 -5.97
C GLN A 74 1.02 -10.55 -6.76
N VAL A 75 0.49 -11.75 -7.03
CA VAL A 75 -0.77 -11.92 -7.74
C VAL A 75 -1.92 -11.23 -7.00
N LEU A 76 -2.00 -11.42 -5.68
CA LEU A 76 -3.01 -10.73 -4.87
C LEU A 76 -2.82 -9.21 -4.85
N LEU A 77 -1.57 -8.72 -4.83
CA LEU A 77 -1.29 -7.27 -4.90
C LEU A 77 -1.69 -6.66 -6.23
N VAL A 78 -1.50 -7.37 -7.35
CA VAL A 78 -2.00 -6.94 -8.67
C VAL A 78 -3.53 -6.94 -8.69
N ALA A 79 -4.17 -8.00 -8.18
CA ALA A 79 -5.63 -8.05 -8.11
C ALA A 79 -6.18 -6.91 -7.24
N LEU A 80 -5.55 -6.65 -6.10
CA LEU A 80 -5.90 -5.57 -5.19
C LEU A 80 -5.75 -4.19 -5.86
N SER A 81 -4.64 -3.96 -6.56
CA SER A 81 -4.42 -2.69 -7.24
C SER A 81 -5.36 -2.49 -8.42
N LEU A 82 -5.75 -3.54 -9.15
CA LEU A 82 -6.76 -3.47 -10.20
C LEU A 82 -8.15 -3.13 -9.66
N LEU A 83 -8.57 -3.71 -8.53
CA LEU A 83 -9.84 -3.36 -7.90
C LEU A 83 -9.85 -1.90 -7.42
N TRP A 84 -8.77 -1.45 -6.78
CA TRP A 84 -8.65 -0.05 -6.39
C TRP A 84 -8.59 0.88 -7.59
N SER A 85 -7.92 0.47 -8.66
CA SER A 85 -7.84 1.20 -9.94
C SER A 85 -9.24 1.42 -10.52
N TRP A 86 -10.08 0.38 -10.49
CA TRP A 86 -11.48 0.45 -10.92
C TRP A 86 -12.29 1.44 -10.07
N CYS A 87 -12.22 1.33 -8.74
CA CYS A 87 -12.90 2.25 -7.83
C CYS A 87 -12.47 3.71 -8.06
N SER A 88 -11.15 3.95 -8.08
CA SER A 88 -10.56 5.28 -8.22
C SER A 88 -10.90 5.92 -9.57
N TYR A 89 -10.89 5.14 -10.65
CA TYR A 89 -11.32 5.61 -11.97
C TYR A 89 -12.76 6.14 -11.93
N HIS A 90 -13.69 5.39 -11.34
CA HIS A 90 -15.08 5.81 -11.24
C HIS A 90 -15.28 7.03 -10.33
N PHE A 91 -14.56 7.10 -9.21
CA PHE A 91 -14.62 8.25 -8.29
C PHE A 91 -14.14 9.55 -8.94
N ILE A 92 -13.14 9.48 -9.81
CA ILE A 92 -12.60 10.64 -10.52
C ILE A 92 -13.44 11.00 -11.74
N ALA A 93 -13.71 10.03 -12.62
CA ALA A 93 -14.27 10.28 -13.94
C ALA A 93 -15.79 10.54 -13.92
N TYR A 94 -16.54 9.83 -13.08
CA TYR A 94 -18.01 9.94 -13.04
C TYR A 94 -18.50 10.76 -11.87
N TRP A 95 -18.01 10.46 -10.66
CA TRP A 95 -18.50 11.12 -9.45
C TRP A 95 -17.77 12.44 -9.15
N THR A 96 -16.64 12.72 -9.82
CA THR A 96 -15.86 13.96 -9.68
C THR A 96 -15.51 14.30 -8.22
N LEU A 97 -15.25 13.27 -7.42
CA LEU A 97 -14.98 13.43 -5.99
C LEU A 97 -13.60 14.05 -5.77
N GLN A 98 -13.56 15.21 -5.11
CA GLN A 98 -12.31 15.92 -4.82
C GLN A 98 -11.31 15.08 -3.99
N PHE A 99 -11.81 14.20 -3.12
CA PHE A 99 -10.97 13.34 -2.28
C PHE A 99 -10.42 12.09 -3.00
N ALA A 100 -10.84 11.80 -4.23
CA ALA A 100 -10.43 10.60 -4.94
C ALA A 100 -8.93 10.59 -5.27
N TYR A 101 -8.36 11.75 -5.63
CA TYR A 101 -6.91 11.89 -5.84
C TYR A 101 -6.11 11.67 -4.55
N PRO A 102 -6.41 12.35 -3.42
CA PRO A 102 -5.82 12.04 -2.12
C PRO A 102 -5.90 10.56 -1.73
N LEU A 103 -7.03 9.90 -1.99
CA LEU A 103 -7.19 8.47 -1.70
C LEU A 103 -6.19 7.62 -2.51
N CYS A 104 -6.05 7.87 -3.82
CA CYS A 104 -5.07 7.17 -4.65
C CYS A 104 -3.64 7.37 -4.13
N VAL A 105 -3.32 8.61 -3.75
CA VAL A 105 -2.02 8.98 -3.18
C VAL A 105 -1.75 8.24 -1.88
N LEU A 106 -2.72 8.22 -0.96
CA LEU A 106 -2.59 7.52 0.33
C LEU A 106 -2.43 6.01 0.14
N LEU A 107 -3.16 5.40 -0.80
CA LEU A 107 -2.99 3.99 -1.14
C LEU A 107 -1.58 3.74 -1.68
N MET A 108 -1.13 4.49 -2.68
CA MET A 108 0.22 4.33 -3.24
C MET A 108 1.30 4.52 -2.18
N LEU A 109 1.18 5.54 -1.32
CA LEU A 109 2.12 5.80 -0.24
C LEU A 109 2.12 4.68 0.81
N SER A 110 0.96 4.11 1.15
CA SER A 110 0.88 2.93 2.01
C SER A 110 1.58 1.72 1.38
N GLY A 111 1.49 1.57 0.06
CA GLY A 111 2.22 0.55 -0.70
C GLY A 111 3.73 0.77 -0.65
N VAL A 112 4.19 2.02 -0.80
CA VAL A 112 5.62 2.36 -0.66
C VAL A 112 6.12 2.02 0.75
N VAL A 113 5.45 2.50 1.79
CA VAL A 113 5.84 2.24 3.19
C VAL A 113 5.83 0.75 3.52
N ALA A 114 4.88 0.00 3.00
CA ALA A 114 4.76 -1.42 3.33
C ALA A 114 5.66 -2.34 2.49
N LEU A 115 6.01 -1.95 1.25
CA LEU A 115 6.62 -2.85 0.27
C LEU A 115 7.96 -2.32 -0.28
N TYR A 116 8.51 -1.21 0.24
CA TYR A 116 9.74 -0.58 -0.28
C TYR A 116 10.92 -1.55 -0.44
N PHE A 117 11.04 -2.52 0.47
CA PHE A 117 12.11 -3.54 0.49
C PHE A 117 11.98 -4.62 -0.59
N HIS A 118 10.83 -4.74 -1.27
CA HIS A 118 10.62 -5.74 -2.33
C HIS A 118 10.03 -5.11 -3.60
N THR A 119 10.93 -4.68 -4.49
CA THR A 119 10.62 -3.98 -5.75
C THR A 119 9.47 -4.57 -6.54
N PRO A 120 9.43 -5.89 -6.84
CA PRO A 120 8.36 -6.40 -7.73
C PRO A 120 6.99 -6.38 -7.05
N SER A 121 6.89 -6.55 -5.72
CA SER A 121 5.61 -6.42 -5.01
C SER A 121 5.14 -4.97 -4.94
N LEU A 122 6.06 -4.02 -4.74
CA LEU A 122 5.75 -2.60 -4.77
C LEU A 122 5.21 -2.19 -6.14
N LEU A 123 5.91 -2.58 -7.21
CA LEU A 123 5.50 -2.26 -8.57
C LEU A 123 4.15 -2.92 -8.95
N ALA A 124 3.94 -4.18 -8.55
CA ALA A 124 2.67 -4.88 -8.74
C ALA A 124 1.46 -4.11 -8.16
N PHE A 125 1.64 -3.45 -7.03
CA PHE A 125 0.58 -2.67 -6.42
C PHE A 125 0.49 -1.23 -6.97
N VAL A 126 1.63 -0.54 -7.11
CA VAL A 126 1.66 0.89 -7.43
C VAL A 126 1.37 1.16 -8.91
N ILE A 127 1.87 0.33 -9.84
CA ILE A 127 1.78 0.60 -11.28
C ILE A 127 0.32 0.79 -11.74
N PRO A 128 -0.62 -0.13 -11.46
CA PRO A 128 -2.00 0.03 -11.94
C PRO A 128 -2.64 1.30 -11.40
N LEU A 129 -2.49 1.57 -10.10
CA LEU A 129 -3.02 2.77 -9.46
C LEU A 129 -2.42 4.06 -10.03
N TRP A 130 -1.10 4.06 -10.23
CA TRP A 130 -0.39 5.21 -10.78
C TRP A 130 -0.90 5.55 -12.18
N PHE A 131 -1.15 4.55 -13.03
CA PHE A 131 -1.72 4.74 -14.37
C PHE A 131 -3.20 5.15 -14.36
N THR A 132 -3.98 4.79 -13.35
CA THR A 132 -5.39 5.23 -13.31
C THR A 132 -5.55 6.73 -13.18
N THR A 133 -4.65 7.39 -12.45
CA THR A 133 -4.75 8.84 -12.22
C THR A 133 -4.67 9.67 -13.51
N PRO A 134 -3.71 9.47 -14.45
CA PRO A 134 -3.72 10.17 -15.72
C PRO A 134 -4.85 9.72 -16.64
N ILE A 135 -5.20 8.43 -16.67
CA ILE A 135 -6.31 7.93 -17.51
C ILE A 135 -7.63 8.58 -17.10
N ALA A 136 -7.92 8.64 -15.80
CA ALA A 136 -9.12 9.28 -15.28
C ALA A 136 -9.10 10.80 -15.53
N SER A 137 -7.93 11.46 -15.38
CA SER A 137 -7.81 12.89 -15.69
C SER A 137 -8.01 13.19 -17.18
N LEU A 138 -7.58 12.31 -18.10
CA LEU A 138 -7.79 12.48 -19.53
C LEU A 138 -9.27 12.36 -19.90
N MET A 139 -9.98 11.42 -19.28
CA MET A 139 -11.43 11.28 -19.46
C MET A 139 -12.19 12.52 -18.96
N LEU A 140 -11.78 13.08 -17.82
CA LEU A 140 -12.43 14.26 -17.25
C LEU A 140 -12.19 15.54 -18.07
N ASN A 141 -10.94 15.77 -18.50
CA ASN A 141 -10.56 17.03 -19.17
C ASN A 141 -10.65 16.97 -20.70
N GLN A 142 -10.88 15.79 -21.30
CA GLN A 142 -10.91 15.53 -22.76
C GLN A 142 -9.63 15.91 -23.53
N GLN A 143 -8.65 16.51 -22.88
CA GLN A 143 -7.38 16.97 -23.41
C GLN A 143 -6.24 16.72 -22.40
N ILE A 144 -5.01 16.72 -22.90
CA ILE A 144 -3.81 16.63 -22.06
C ILE A 144 -3.64 17.96 -21.32
N ASN A 145 -4.01 18.00 -20.05
CA ASN A 145 -3.79 19.16 -19.20
C ASN A 145 -2.33 19.20 -18.72
N ILE A 146 -1.57 20.19 -19.20
CA ILE A 146 -0.14 20.37 -18.84
C ILE A 146 0.02 20.58 -17.33
N HIS A 147 -0.89 21.32 -16.68
CA HIS A 147 -0.83 21.52 -15.24
C HIS A 147 -0.94 20.20 -14.48
N PHE A 148 -1.85 19.32 -14.91
CA PHE A 148 -1.97 17.98 -14.33
C PHE A 148 -0.70 17.16 -14.56
N ALA A 149 -0.13 17.19 -15.77
CA ALA A 149 1.09 16.46 -16.08
C ALA A 149 2.27 16.90 -15.19
N VAL A 150 2.41 18.20 -14.92
CA VAL A 150 3.43 18.73 -14.00
C VAL A 150 3.21 18.23 -12.57
N VAL A 151 1.98 18.34 -12.06
CA VAL A 151 1.63 17.86 -10.70
C VAL A 151 1.88 16.36 -10.58
N TRP A 152 1.49 15.58 -11.59
CA TRP A 152 1.67 14.13 -11.61
C TRP A 152 3.15 13.73 -11.69
N CYS A 153 3.98 14.48 -12.42
CA CYS A 153 5.43 14.28 -12.45
C CYS A 153 6.06 14.56 -11.07
N ILE A 154 5.72 15.68 -10.44
CA ILE A 154 6.17 16.03 -9.08
C ILE A 154 5.76 14.94 -8.09
N PHE A 155 4.52 14.47 -8.18
CA PHE A 155 4.02 13.39 -7.33
C PHE A 155 4.78 12.07 -7.54
N SER A 156 5.08 11.72 -8.78
CA SER A 156 5.87 10.52 -9.12
C SER A 156 7.29 10.60 -8.57
N LEU A 157 7.92 11.77 -8.66
CA LEU A 157 9.22 12.04 -8.05
C LEU A 157 9.16 11.94 -6.52
N ALA A 158 8.11 12.45 -5.89
CA ALA A 158 7.92 12.34 -4.45
C ALA A 158 7.78 10.89 -3.99
N LEU A 159 6.99 10.06 -4.69
CA LEU A 159 6.88 8.63 -4.41
C LEU A 159 8.24 7.91 -4.57
N TYR A 160 8.96 8.23 -5.63
CA TYR A 160 10.28 7.64 -5.89
C TYR A 160 11.30 8.05 -4.82
N GLY A 161 11.37 9.35 -4.48
CA GLY A 161 12.24 9.87 -3.42
C GLY A 161 11.90 9.29 -2.04
N GLY A 162 10.61 9.18 -1.71
CA GLY A 162 10.14 8.54 -0.47
C GLY A 162 10.57 7.08 -0.37
N ARG A 163 10.58 6.35 -1.48
CA ARG A 163 11.11 4.98 -1.51
C ARG A 163 12.63 4.95 -1.26
N LEU A 164 13.39 5.86 -1.85
CA LEU A 164 14.84 5.91 -1.69
C LEU A 164 15.25 6.18 -0.23
N ILE A 165 14.59 7.11 0.45
CA ILE A 165 14.93 7.42 1.84
C ILE A 165 14.60 6.24 2.77
N LEU A 166 13.47 5.55 2.55
CA LEU A 166 13.11 4.36 3.32
C LEU A 166 14.09 3.21 3.12
N LEU A 167 14.58 3.02 1.90
CA LEU A 167 15.62 2.02 1.62
C LEU A 167 16.92 2.34 2.37
N ARG A 168 17.37 3.60 2.33
CA ARG A 168 18.57 4.04 3.06
C ARG A 168 18.43 3.83 4.57
N TRP A 169 17.31 4.28 5.15
CA TRP A 169 17.05 4.10 6.58
C TRP A 169 17.01 2.62 6.98
N PHE A 170 16.46 1.76 6.13
CA PHE A 170 16.42 0.33 6.39
C PHE A 170 17.80 -0.32 6.33
N GLU A 171 18.63 0.05 5.35
CA GLU A 171 20.01 -0.41 5.25
C GLU A 171 20.85 0.03 6.45
N GLU A 172 20.76 1.29 6.84
CA GLU A 172 21.46 1.83 8.02
C GLU A 172 21.03 1.10 9.31
N ALA A 173 19.72 0.96 9.54
CA ALA A 173 19.20 0.24 10.70
C ALA A 173 19.65 -1.23 10.72
N TRP A 174 19.75 -1.86 9.55
CA TRP A 174 20.20 -3.24 9.43
C TRP A 174 21.69 -3.38 9.75
N VAL A 175 22.54 -2.51 9.21
CA VAL A 175 23.99 -2.48 9.50
C VAL A 175 24.22 -2.29 11.00
N GLN A 176 23.53 -1.33 11.62
CA GLN A 176 23.65 -1.08 13.06
C GLN A 176 23.23 -2.30 13.89
N ASN A 177 22.12 -2.96 13.53
CA ASN A 177 21.66 -4.15 14.23
C ASN A 177 22.63 -5.34 14.08
N SER A 178 23.24 -5.50 12.90
CA SER A 178 24.26 -6.53 12.66
C SER A 178 25.51 -6.28 13.53
N TYR A 179 26.00 -5.04 13.56
CA TYR A 179 27.15 -4.65 14.37
C TYR A 179 26.90 -4.88 15.87
N ASN A 180 25.76 -4.45 16.38
CA ASN A 180 25.38 -4.64 17.78
C ASN A 180 25.33 -6.14 18.17
N ASN A 181 24.75 -6.99 17.32
CA ASN A 181 24.71 -8.43 17.58
C ASN A 181 26.10 -9.07 17.59
N GLN A 182 27.00 -8.64 16.71
CA GLN A 182 28.39 -9.10 16.74
C GLN A 182 29.12 -8.68 18.01
N LEU A 183 28.89 -7.44 18.47
CA LEU A 183 29.49 -6.94 19.70
C LEU A 183 28.99 -7.72 20.92
N ILE A 184 27.68 -7.95 21.02
CA ILE A 184 27.07 -8.76 22.09
C ILE A 184 27.68 -10.17 22.10
N ASN A 185 27.75 -10.84 20.95
CA ASN A 185 28.33 -12.19 20.88
C ASN A 185 29.81 -12.23 21.27
N ARG A 186 30.58 -11.17 20.95
CA ARG A 186 31.99 -11.06 21.37
C ARG A 186 32.11 -10.84 22.87
N LEU A 187 31.28 -9.98 23.45
CA LEU A 187 31.25 -9.72 24.89
C LEU A 187 30.84 -10.98 25.66
N ASP A 188 29.85 -11.71 25.16
CA ASP A 188 29.38 -12.97 25.76
C ASP A 188 30.47 -14.05 25.73
N ALA A 189 31.20 -14.16 24.61
CA ALA A 189 32.35 -15.06 24.50
C ALA A 189 33.51 -14.69 25.42
N LEU A 190 33.70 -13.39 25.72
CA LEU A 190 34.70 -12.94 26.68
C LEU A 190 34.26 -13.19 28.13
N ALA A 191 32.98 -12.98 28.45
CA ALA A 191 32.41 -13.26 29.77
C ALA A 191 32.49 -14.76 30.12
N HIS A 192 32.17 -15.64 29.16
CA HIS A 192 32.29 -17.09 29.35
C HIS A 192 33.73 -17.61 29.42
N ARG A 193 34.72 -16.81 28.99
CA ARG A 193 36.15 -17.12 29.12
C ARG A 193 36.77 -16.60 30.41
N ASP A 194 35.97 -15.99 31.29
CA ASP A 194 36.44 -15.57 32.62
C ASP A 194 36.34 -16.75 33.60
N PRO A 195 37.43 -17.48 33.91
CA PRO A 195 37.41 -18.67 34.76
C PRO A 195 37.00 -18.39 36.21
N LEU A 196 36.80 -17.13 36.60
CA LEU A 196 36.44 -16.71 37.95
C LEU A 196 34.93 -16.63 38.21
N THR A 197 34.06 -16.80 37.21
CA THR A 197 32.58 -16.74 37.39
C THR A 197 31.92 -18.08 37.69
N GLY A 198 32.65 -19.20 37.63
CA GLY A 198 32.13 -20.55 37.89
C GLY A 198 32.50 -21.18 39.24
N ILE A 199 33.18 -20.47 40.14
CA ILE A 199 33.73 -21.02 41.40
C ILE A 199 33.25 -20.24 42.64
N ALA A 200 32.08 -19.62 42.60
CA ALA A 200 31.45 -18.99 43.77
C ALA A 200 30.03 -19.51 43.97
#